data_AF-A0A1A7ZFH6-F1
#
_entry.id   AF-A0A1A7ZFH6-F1
#
_cell.length_a   1.000
_cell.length_b   1.000
_cell.length_c   1.000
_cell.angle_alpha   90.00
_cell.angle_beta   90.00
_cell.angle_gamma   90.00
#
_symmetry.space_group_name_H-M   'P 1'
#
loop_
_entity.id
_entity.type
_entity.pdbx_description
1 polymer ?
#
loop_
_entity_poly.entity_id
_entity_poly.type
_entity_poly.pdbx_seq_one_letter_code
_entity_poly.pdbx_strand_id
1 'polypeptide(L)'
;MMWITLLVLTLCVPLSSGIGCENILSACQNSGVPNWIRCYEDKVTTCLPRGRSFPPGFSRQTVNSSEEAKVNKGKYSVHIPSSALRMSRGSASEKEVTVVATVINSTLFKQAPPRQRRKKVMTYQGTALGGFVLFVKAGSQPVKNLSQPVRLIFQRENKEETGTCVFWQESENQTGAGYWSTDGCHTDLSRDQFNCSCNHLSFFAVLVNPDITLDETQEDNLSRITYFGSGLSAFFSFVSLFIYARLHRRRPE
;
A
#
# COMPACT_ATOMS: atom_id res chain seq x y z
N MET A 1 33.49 -57.84 -21.23
CA MET A 1 34.04 -56.69 -20.49
C MET A 1 33.13 -55.50 -20.75
N MET A 2 32.10 -55.31 -19.93
CA MET A 2 31.21 -54.15 -19.98
C MET A 2 31.54 -53.27 -18.79
N TRP A 3 32.07 -52.07 -19.05
CA TRP A 3 32.28 -51.06 -18.02
C TRP A 3 30.95 -50.41 -17.68
N ILE A 4 30.48 -50.61 -16.45
CA ILE A 4 29.32 -49.94 -15.88
C ILE A 4 29.78 -48.55 -15.43
N THR A 5 29.40 -47.53 -16.18
CA THR A 5 29.54 -46.13 -15.76
C THR A 5 28.47 -45.80 -14.73
N LEU A 6 28.86 -45.73 -13.45
CA LEU A 6 28.03 -45.22 -12.37
C LEU A 6 27.86 -43.70 -12.53
N LEU A 7 26.70 -43.29 -13.04
CA LEU A 7 26.24 -41.90 -13.01
C LEU A 7 25.84 -41.54 -11.58
N VAL A 8 26.75 -40.90 -10.85
CA VAL A 8 26.45 -40.29 -9.55
C VAL A 8 25.61 -39.04 -9.84
N LEU A 9 24.29 -39.18 -9.74
CA LEU A 9 23.34 -38.06 -9.68
C LEU A 9 23.57 -37.30 -8.37
N THR A 10 24.46 -36.31 -8.40
CA THR A 10 24.51 -35.25 -7.39
C THR A 10 23.23 -34.44 -7.50
N LEU A 11 22.22 -34.82 -6.72
CA LEU A 11 21.11 -33.96 -6.39
C LEU A 11 21.67 -32.75 -5.63
N CYS A 12 21.96 -31.67 -6.36
CA CYS A 12 22.10 -30.34 -5.77
C CYS A 12 20.73 -29.95 -5.18
N VAL A 13 20.49 -30.36 -3.94
CA VAL A 13 19.46 -29.72 -3.12
C VAL A 13 20.02 -28.34 -2.78
N PRO A 14 19.41 -27.23 -3.24
CA PRO A 14 19.89 -25.91 -2.86
C PRO A 14 19.76 -25.79 -1.34
N LEU A 15 20.91 -25.70 -0.67
CA LEU A 15 21.01 -25.40 0.75
C LEU A 15 20.59 -23.93 0.94
N SER A 16 19.29 -23.66 0.90
CA SER A 16 18.77 -22.34 1.26
C SER A 16 18.96 -22.20 2.77
N SER A 17 20.01 -21.49 3.17
CA SER A 17 20.16 -20.98 4.52
C SER A 17 18.96 -20.09 4.82
N GLY A 18 17.98 -20.66 5.54
CA GLY A 18 16.71 -19.98 5.82
C GLY A 18 16.95 -18.66 6.55
N ILE A 19 16.35 -17.59 6.04
CA ILE A 19 16.46 -16.25 6.63
C ILE A 19 15.63 -16.20 7.92
N GLY A 20 16.22 -15.68 8.99
CA GLY A 20 15.53 -15.46 10.26
C GLY A 20 14.39 -14.43 10.12
N CYS A 21 13.25 -14.67 10.77
CA CYS A 21 12.08 -13.79 10.66
C CYS A 21 12.35 -12.35 11.14
N GLU A 22 13.32 -12.14 12.04
CA GLU A 22 13.75 -10.79 12.45
C GLU A 22 14.48 -10.00 11.37
N ASN A 23 15.10 -10.68 10.40
CA ASN A 23 16.03 -10.07 9.43
C ASN A 23 15.44 -9.91 8.03
N ILE A 24 14.19 -10.34 7.80
CA ILE A 24 13.60 -10.30 6.45
C ILE A 24 13.55 -8.88 5.92
N LEU A 25 13.12 -7.93 6.76
CA LEU A 25 12.91 -6.56 6.36
C LEU A 25 14.24 -5.89 5.95
N SER A 26 15.28 -6.04 6.77
CA SER A 26 16.62 -5.54 6.46
C SER A 26 17.23 -6.26 5.26
N ALA A 27 17.04 -7.57 5.14
CA ALA A 27 17.49 -8.33 3.96
C ALA A 27 16.82 -7.84 2.67
N CYS A 28 15.51 -7.57 2.70
CA CYS A 28 14.78 -7.08 1.53
C CYS A 28 15.16 -5.64 1.16
N GLN A 29 15.40 -4.77 2.13
CA GLN A 29 15.88 -3.41 1.89
C GLN A 29 17.29 -3.36 1.29
N ASN A 30 18.18 -4.26 1.75
CA ASN A 30 19.57 -4.29 1.32
C ASN A 30 19.82 -5.17 0.09
N SER A 31 18.80 -5.90 -0.39
CA SER A 31 18.95 -6.85 -1.50
C SER A 31 19.17 -6.21 -2.88
N GLY A 32 19.11 -4.87 -2.98
CA GLY A 32 19.19 -4.17 -4.27
C GLY A 32 17.97 -4.37 -5.17
N VAL A 33 16.94 -5.09 -4.68
CA VAL A 33 15.65 -5.23 -5.37
C VAL A 33 14.89 -3.92 -5.23
N PRO A 34 14.38 -3.32 -6.32
CA PRO A 34 13.75 -2.00 -6.27
C PRO A 34 12.46 -1.99 -5.45
N ASN A 35 11.84 -3.15 -5.23
CA ASN A 35 10.62 -3.29 -4.46
C ASN A 35 10.78 -4.25 -3.27
N TRP A 36 11.04 -3.68 -2.09
CA TRP A 36 11.17 -4.43 -0.85
C TRP A 36 9.87 -5.12 -0.42
N ILE A 37 8.71 -4.59 -0.82
CA ILE A 37 7.38 -5.08 -0.43
C ILE A 37 7.20 -6.50 -0.97
N ARG A 38 7.39 -6.69 -2.28
CA ARG A 38 7.29 -7.99 -2.92
C ARG A 38 8.29 -9.00 -2.35
N CYS A 39 9.52 -8.57 -2.05
CA CYS A 39 10.52 -9.41 -1.39
C CYS A 39 10.04 -9.86 0.00
N TYR A 40 9.43 -8.94 0.76
CA TYR A 40 8.92 -9.22 2.09
C TYR A 40 7.75 -10.22 2.03
N GLU A 41 6.77 -9.98 1.16
CA GLU A 41 5.61 -10.86 0.99
C GLU A 41 6.00 -12.31 0.65
N ASP A 42 7.04 -12.49 -0.16
CA ASP A 42 7.53 -13.80 -0.58
C ASP A 42 8.25 -14.55 0.57
N LYS A 43 9.11 -13.86 1.31
CA LYS A 43 9.98 -14.47 2.32
C LYS A 43 9.34 -14.63 3.71
N VAL A 44 8.32 -13.83 4.03
CA VAL A 44 7.71 -13.80 5.37
C VAL A 44 6.98 -15.10 5.74
N THR A 45 6.51 -15.86 4.75
CA THR A 45 5.82 -17.14 4.99
C THR A 45 6.80 -18.27 5.35
N THR A 46 8.00 -18.27 4.77
CA THR A 46 9.00 -19.35 4.87
C THR A 46 10.13 -19.07 5.87
N CYS A 47 10.14 -17.90 6.52
CA CYS A 47 11.19 -17.53 7.45
C CYS A 47 11.29 -18.45 8.68
N LEU A 48 12.50 -18.51 9.27
CA LEU A 48 12.76 -19.31 10.45
C LEU A 48 12.69 -18.42 11.71
N PRO A 49 11.91 -18.81 12.75
CA PRO A 49 11.93 -18.10 14.01
C PRO A 49 13.28 -18.30 14.73
N ARG A 50 13.66 -17.34 15.56
CA ARG A 50 14.82 -17.46 16.42
C ARG A 50 14.46 -18.35 17.62
N GLY A 51 14.83 -19.63 17.55
CA GLY A 51 14.46 -20.62 18.56
C GLY A 51 12.96 -20.96 18.49
N ARG A 52 12.22 -20.82 19.60
CA ARG A 52 10.76 -21.08 19.67
C ARG A 52 9.90 -19.82 19.53
N SER A 53 10.49 -18.63 19.52
CA SER A 53 9.75 -17.36 19.55
C SER A 53 9.84 -16.61 18.22
N PHE A 54 8.72 -16.04 17.80
CA PHE A 54 8.68 -15.08 16.71
C PHE A 54 9.00 -13.65 17.22
N PRO A 55 9.45 -12.75 16.33
CA PRO A 55 9.64 -11.34 16.69
C PRO A 55 8.37 -10.67 17.24
N PRO A 56 8.50 -9.59 18.03
CA PRO A 56 7.34 -8.81 18.48
C PRO A 56 6.46 -8.38 17.31
N GLY A 57 5.14 -8.46 17.47
CA GLY A 57 4.18 -8.12 16.41
C GLY A 57 4.10 -9.14 15.26
N PHE A 58 4.80 -10.27 15.33
CA PHE A 58 4.72 -11.34 14.34
C PHE A 58 3.80 -12.47 14.82
N SER A 59 2.95 -12.96 13.92
CA SER A 59 2.11 -14.13 14.11
C SER A 59 2.14 -15.00 12.87
N ARG A 60 2.39 -16.31 13.04
CA ARG A 60 2.24 -17.32 11.99
C ARG A 60 1.51 -18.51 12.55
N GLN A 61 0.47 -18.94 11.85
CA GLN A 61 -0.33 -20.12 12.21
C GLN A 61 -0.75 -20.86 10.94
N THR A 62 -0.90 -22.17 11.06
CA THR A 62 -1.50 -23.01 10.03
C THR A 62 -2.96 -23.24 10.40
N VAL A 63 -3.86 -22.99 9.47
CA VAL A 63 -5.32 -23.10 9.67
C VAL A 63 -5.97 -23.91 8.57
N ASN A 64 -7.08 -24.57 8.88
CA ASN A 64 -7.89 -25.21 7.85
C ASN A 64 -8.58 -24.14 7.01
N SER A 65 -8.48 -24.27 5.68
CA SER A 65 -9.11 -23.34 4.72
C SER A 65 -10.63 -23.28 4.80
N SER A 66 -11.28 -24.28 5.41
CA SER A 66 -12.73 -24.32 5.59
C SER A 66 -13.22 -23.51 6.80
N GLU A 67 -12.31 -23.10 7.68
CA GLU A 67 -12.61 -22.40 8.93
C GLU A 67 -12.26 -20.90 8.84
N GLU A 68 -12.71 -20.11 9.82
CA GLU A 68 -12.26 -18.72 9.94
C GLU A 68 -10.94 -18.66 10.71
N ALA A 69 -9.95 -17.93 10.19
CA ALA A 69 -8.72 -17.67 10.93
C ALA A 69 -8.88 -16.42 11.80
N LYS A 70 -8.45 -16.53 13.06
CA LYS A 70 -8.37 -15.39 13.99
C LYS A 70 -6.93 -15.19 14.41
N VAL A 71 -6.43 -13.97 14.26
CA VAL A 71 -5.10 -13.56 14.71
C VAL A 71 -5.25 -12.41 15.69
N ASN A 72 -4.77 -12.58 16.92
CA ASN A 72 -4.80 -11.55 17.95
C ASN A 72 -3.37 -11.20 18.36
N LYS A 73 -2.95 -9.95 18.18
CA LYS A 73 -1.64 -9.46 18.58
C LYS A 73 -1.72 -8.05 19.15
N GLY A 74 -1.66 -7.96 20.48
CA GLY A 74 -1.61 -6.68 21.19
C GLY A 74 -2.86 -5.84 20.93
N LYS A 75 -2.68 -4.69 20.28
CA LYS A 75 -3.74 -3.73 19.96
C LYS A 75 -4.48 -4.03 18.64
N TYR A 76 -4.17 -5.15 17.98
CA TYR A 76 -4.70 -5.49 16.67
C TYR A 76 -5.29 -6.90 16.64
N SER A 77 -6.44 -7.04 15.96
CA SER A 77 -7.07 -8.33 15.68
C SER A 77 -7.44 -8.45 14.20
N VAL A 78 -7.29 -9.66 13.64
CA VAL A 78 -7.61 -9.97 12.24
C VAL A 78 -8.51 -11.20 12.21
N HIS A 79 -9.62 -11.08 11.50
CA HIS A 79 -10.56 -12.17 11.23
C HIS A 79 -10.62 -12.40 9.72
N ILE A 80 -10.09 -13.54 9.28
CA ILE A 80 -10.02 -13.94 7.87
C ILE A 80 -11.12 -14.98 7.61
N PRO A 81 -12.09 -14.70 6.73
CA PRO A 81 -13.16 -15.65 6.41
C PRO A 81 -12.61 -16.85 5.62
N SER A 82 -13.30 -17.99 5.71
CA SER A 82 -12.91 -19.21 4.99
C SER A 82 -12.90 -19.03 3.47
N SER A 83 -13.73 -18.14 2.93
CA SER A 83 -13.71 -17.76 1.50
C SER A 83 -12.35 -17.21 1.06
N ALA A 84 -11.72 -16.39 1.91
CA ALA A 84 -10.38 -15.85 1.68
C ALA A 84 -9.30 -16.92 1.79
N LEU A 85 -9.38 -17.79 2.80
CA LEU A 85 -8.43 -18.89 2.95
C LEU A 85 -8.50 -19.86 1.78
N ARG A 86 -9.71 -20.21 1.30
CA ARG A 86 -9.89 -21.07 0.13
C ARG A 86 -9.33 -20.46 -1.15
N MET A 87 -9.48 -19.15 -1.33
CA MET A 87 -8.92 -18.40 -2.47
C MET A 87 -7.39 -18.33 -2.42
N SER A 88 -6.79 -18.30 -1.24
CA SER A 88 -5.34 -18.20 -1.07
C SER A 88 -4.55 -19.48 -1.38
N ARG A 89 -5.24 -20.59 -1.58
CA ARG A 89 -4.63 -21.91 -1.80
C ARG A 89 -3.91 -21.99 -3.14
N GLY A 90 -2.76 -22.64 -3.15
CA GLY A 90 -2.02 -22.91 -4.40
C GLY A 90 -2.67 -24.02 -5.22
N SER A 91 -3.33 -24.97 -4.55
CA SER A 91 -4.04 -26.09 -5.17
C SER A 91 -5.42 -26.28 -4.53
N ALA A 92 -6.39 -26.77 -5.30
CA ALA A 92 -7.72 -27.11 -4.79
C ALA A 92 -7.69 -28.23 -3.73
N SER A 93 -6.67 -29.10 -3.76
CA SER A 93 -6.47 -30.20 -2.79
C SER A 93 -5.86 -29.76 -1.46
N GLU A 94 -5.29 -28.56 -1.40
CA GLU A 94 -4.67 -28.02 -0.20
C GLU A 94 -5.76 -27.73 0.84
N LYS A 95 -5.68 -28.35 2.02
CA LYS A 95 -6.68 -28.15 3.09
C LYS A 95 -6.21 -27.14 4.12
N GLU A 96 -4.91 -27.09 4.36
CA GLU A 96 -4.27 -26.23 5.34
C GLU A 96 -3.59 -25.05 4.67
N VAL A 97 -3.68 -23.88 5.29
CA VAL A 97 -3.15 -22.62 4.77
C VAL A 97 -2.35 -21.94 5.87
N THR A 98 -1.15 -21.49 5.53
CA THR A 98 -0.34 -20.65 6.42
C THR A 98 -0.87 -19.22 6.39
N VAL A 99 -1.26 -18.71 7.56
CA VAL A 99 -1.63 -17.31 7.78
C VAL A 99 -0.51 -16.61 8.54
N VAL A 100 -0.08 -15.47 8.01
CA VAL A 100 0.94 -14.61 8.59
C VAL A 100 0.37 -13.21 8.79
N ALA A 101 0.58 -12.65 9.98
CA ALA A 101 0.33 -11.25 10.26
C ALA A 101 1.54 -10.63 10.93
N THR A 102 1.98 -9.47 10.46
CA THR A 102 3.14 -8.76 11.01
C THR A 102 2.87 -7.27 11.18
N VAL A 103 3.46 -6.69 12.22
CA VAL A 103 3.43 -5.24 12.45
C VAL A 103 4.73 -4.63 11.93
N ILE A 104 4.61 -3.67 11.02
CA ILE A 104 5.74 -3.02 10.32
C ILE A 104 5.70 -1.53 10.65
N ASN A 105 6.87 -0.89 10.73
CA ASN A 105 6.98 0.55 10.95
C ASN A 105 6.45 1.34 9.73
N SER A 106 5.55 2.30 9.96
CA SER A 106 4.93 3.09 8.89
C SER A 106 5.92 3.96 8.11
N THR A 107 7.06 4.32 8.71
CA THR A 107 8.10 5.14 8.06
C THR A 107 8.71 4.51 6.82
N LEU A 108 8.55 3.19 6.63
CA LEU A 108 9.03 2.44 5.46
C LEU A 108 8.15 2.62 4.22
N PHE A 109 6.93 3.11 4.40
CA PHE A 109 5.94 3.30 3.33
C PHE A 109 6.07 4.72 2.79
N LYS A 110 6.85 4.88 1.71
CA LYS A 110 7.15 6.18 1.10
C LYS A 110 6.15 6.51 0.01
N GLN A 111 5.49 7.66 0.11
CA GLN A 111 4.51 8.06 -0.88
C GLN A 111 5.17 8.43 -2.21
N ALA A 112 4.59 7.95 -3.32
CA ALA A 112 5.02 8.31 -4.65
C ALA A 112 4.60 9.75 -5.00
N PRO A 113 5.39 10.49 -5.79
CA PRO A 113 5.00 11.82 -6.24
C PRO A 113 3.70 11.78 -7.08
N PRO A 114 2.88 12.85 -7.07
CA PRO A 114 1.63 12.92 -7.84
C PRO A 114 1.88 12.67 -9.33
N ARG A 115 1.09 11.80 -9.95
CA ARG A 115 1.23 11.51 -11.38
C ARG A 115 0.49 12.57 -12.20
N GLN A 116 1.23 13.35 -12.98
CA GLN A 116 0.75 14.40 -13.91
C GLN A 116 -0.25 13.93 -15.00
N ARG A 117 -0.70 12.67 -15.04
CA ARG A 117 -1.58 12.17 -16.12
C ARG A 117 -2.85 11.44 -15.62
N ARG A 118 -3.95 12.19 -15.71
CA ARG A 118 -5.33 11.79 -16.12
C ARG A 118 -6.18 10.84 -15.26
N LYS A 119 -5.78 10.42 -14.06
CA LYS A 119 -6.75 9.83 -13.10
C LYS A 119 -6.80 10.66 -11.83
N LYS A 120 -8.00 11.11 -11.45
CA LYS A 120 -8.29 11.70 -10.13
C LYS A 120 -8.07 10.58 -9.11
N VAL A 121 -6.88 10.51 -8.51
CA VAL A 121 -6.59 9.57 -7.43
C VAL A 121 -6.86 10.33 -6.14
N MET A 122 -7.85 9.90 -5.35
CA MET A 122 -7.98 10.36 -3.98
C MET A 122 -6.79 9.81 -3.20
N THR A 123 -5.96 10.71 -2.66
CA THR A 123 -4.84 10.33 -1.80
C THR A 123 -5.17 10.73 -0.38
N TYR A 124 -4.88 9.84 0.56
CA TYR A 124 -5.08 10.10 1.98
C TYR A 124 -3.74 10.43 2.62
N GLN A 125 -3.65 11.62 3.19
CA GLN A 125 -2.52 12.05 4.00
C GLN A 125 -2.88 11.91 5.47
N GLY A 126 -1.93 11.47 6.29
CA GLY A 126 -2.18 11.33 7.72
C GLY A 126 -1.12 10.50 8.41
N THR A 127 -1.18 10.49 9.74
CA THR A 127 -0.30 9.66 10.55
C THR A 127 -0.95 8.30 10.75
N ALA A 128 -0.21 7.23 10.47
CA ALA A 128 -0.67 5.87 10.77
C ALA A 128 -0.82 5.70 12.30
N LEU A 129 -1.94 5.15 12.75
CA LEU A 129 -2.24 4.90 14.15
C LEU A 129 -1.13 4.08 14.81
N GLY A 130 -0.57 4.60 15.91
CA GLY A 130 0.57 4.01 16.60
C GLY A 130 1.89 4.00 15.82
N GLY A 131 1.95 4.60 14.63
CA GLY A 131 3.13 4.55 13.76
C GLY A 131 3.36 3.20 13.08
N PHE A 132 2.32 2.38 12.94
CA PHE A 132 2.43 1.01 12.45
C PHE A 132 1.52 0.69 11.26
N VAL A 133 1.93 -0.33 10.50
CA VAL A 133 1.21 -0.92 9.38
C VAL A 133 1.10 -2.42 9.62
N LEU A 134 -0.12 -2.94 9.55
CA LEU A 134 -0.45 -4.35 9.75
C LEU A 134 -0.45 -5.08 8.40
N PHE A 135 0.57 -5.89 8.17
CA PHE A 135 0.62 -6.78 7.02
C PHE A 135 -0.13 -8.08 7.32
N VAL A 136 -0.95 -8.55 6.38
CA VAL A 136 -1.66 -9.83 6.47
C VAL A 136 -1.53 -10.60 5.16
N LYS A 137 -1.12 -11.86 5.25
CA LYS A 137 -1.07 -12.79 4.11
C LYS A 137 -1.60 -14.16 4.52
N ALA A 138 -2.31 -14.80 3.61
CA ALA A 138 -2.71 -16.20 3.70
C ALA A 138 -2.22 -16.92 2.45
N GLY A 139 -1.72 -18.14 2.62
CA GLY A 139 -1.40 -19.04 1.50
C GLY A 139 -0.36 -18.50 0.52
N SER A 140 -0.44 -19.00 -0.71
CA SER A 140 0.49 -18.68 -1.80
C SER A 140 -0.13 -17.78 -2.86
N GLN A 141 -1.45 -17.81 -3.03
CA GLN A 141 -2.17 -17.01 -4.03
C GLN A 141 -2.63 -15.66 -3.46
N PRO A 142 -2.65 -14.60 -4.29
CA PRO A 142 -3.15 -13.31 -3.86
C PRO A 142 -4.66 -13.38 -3.59
N VAL A 143 -5.10 -12.74 -2.51
CA VAL A 143 -6.51 -12.70 -2.09
C VAL A 143 -7.08 -11.31 -2.35
N LYS A 144 -8.00 -11.19 -3.30
CA LYS A 144 -8.65 -9.94 -3.72
C LYS A 144 -10.10 -10.17 -4.12
N ASN A 145 -10.91 -9.11 -4.16
CA ASN A 145 -12.32 -9.14 -4.58
C ASN A 145 -13.18 -10.12 -3.78
N LEU A 146 -12.94 -10.21 -2.47
CA LEU A 146 -13.74 -11.02 -1.58
C LEU A 146 -15.16 -10.47 -1.45
N SER A 147 -16.15 -11.36 -1.58
CA SER A 147 -17.55 -11.03 -1.27
C SER A 147 -17.79 -10.91 0.23
N GLN A 148 -17.13 -11.76 1.04
CA GLN A 148 -17.09 -11.66 2.49
C GLN A 148 -15.77 -10.99 2.90
N PRO A 149 -15.81 -9.78 3.47
CA PRO A 149 -14.59 -9.03 3.76
C PRO A 149 -13.82 -9.62 4.94
N VAL A 150 -12.50 -9.43 4.91
CA VAL A 150 -11.62 -9.62 6.06
C VAL A 150 -11.89 -8.48 7.05
N ARG A 151 -12.04 -8.82 8.33
CA ARG A 151 -12.27 -7.82 9.38
C ARG A 151 -10.98 -7.58 10.16
N LEU A 152 -10.55 -6.33 10.21
CA LEU A 152 -9.39 -5.88 10.97
C LEU A 152 -9.89 -4.96 12.08
N ILE A 153 -9.38 -5.14 13.29
CA ILE A 153 -9.77 -4.34 14.45
C ILE A 153 -8.52 -3.67 15.01
N PHE A 154 -8.54 -2.35 15.10
CA PHE A 154 -7.47 -1.54 15.66
C PHE A 154 -7.99 -0.83 16.91
N GLN A 155 -7.37 -1.06 18.07
CA GLN A 155 -7.75 -0.39 19.31
C GLN A 155 -7.40 1.10 19.25
N ARG A 156 -8.32 1.97 19.69
CA ARG A 156 -8.08 3.43 19.72
C ARG A 156 -7.23 3.80 20.92
N GLU A 157 -6.31 4.75 20.72
CA GLU A 157 -5.56 5.34 21.83
C GLU A 157 -6.37 6.49 22.46
N ASN A 158 -6.96 7.35 21.62
CA ASN A 158 -7.82 8.45 22.06
C ASN A 158 -9.23 8.33 21.48
N LYS A 159 -10.25 8.60 22.30
CA LYS A 159 -11.67 8.44 21.89
C LYS A 159 -12.20 9.52 20.95
N GLU A 160 -11.50 10.65 20.90
CA GLU A 160 -11.82 11.80 20.04
C GLU A 160 -11.22 11.67 18.65
N GLU A 161 -10.31 10.71 18.44
CA GLU A 161 -9.68 10.47 17.15
C GLU A 161 -10.68 9.87 16.16
N THR A 162 -10.80 10.55 15.01
CA THR A 162 -11.36 9.96 13.80
C THR A 162 -10.25 9.27 13.03
N GLY A 163 -10.61 8.32 12.19
CA GLY A 163 -9.62 7.62 11.39
C GLY A 163 -10.25 6.88 10.24
N THR A 164 -9.44 6.63 9.22
CA THR A 164 -9.84 5.95 8.00
C THR A 164 -8.94 4.75 7.76
N CYS A 165 -9.54 3.58 7.58
CA CYS A 165 -8.86 2.36 7.18
C CYS A 165 -8.38 2.47 5.74
N VAL A 166 -7.08 2.27 5.55
CA VAL A 166 -6.43 2.31 4.25
C VAL A 166 -5.56 1.07 4.08
N PHE A 167 -5.24 0.77 2.83
CA PHE A 167 -4.19 -0.16 2.48
C PHE A 167 -3.12 0.53 1.64
N TRP A 168 -1.91 -0.03 1.65
CA TRP A 168 -0.83 0.48 0.83
C TRP A 168 -0.97 0.00 -0.61
N GLN A 169 -1.24 0.92 -1.52
CA GLN A 169 -1.32 0.66 -2.94
C GLN A 169 -0.01 1.04 -3.61
N GLU A 170 0.71 0.05 -4.12
CA GLU A 170 1.98 0.27 -4.82
C GLU A 170 1.77 1.05 -6.12
N SER A 171 2.69 1.98 -6.41
CA SER A 171 2.70 2.68 -7.69
C SER A 171 3.31 1.80 -8.78
N GLU A 172 2.86 1.96 -10.03
CA GLU A 172 3.34 1.17 -11.17
C GLU A 172 4.85 1.33 -11.43
N ASN A 173 5.48 2.39 -10.92
CA ASN A 173 6.93 2.59 -10.97
C ASN A 173 7.52 1.84 -9.76
N GLN A 174 8.08 0.65 -10.03
CA GLN A 174 8.39 -0.45 -9.10
C GLN A 174 9.42 -0.18 -7.97
N THR A 175 9.35 0.96 -7.28
CA THR A 175 10.34 1.39 -6.26
C THR A 175 9.87 1.16 -4.80
N GLY A 176 8.86 0.32 -4.58
CA GLY A 176 8.23 0.15 -3.25
C GLY A 176 7.48 1.41 -2.77
N ALA A 177 7.48 2.48 -3.56
CA ALA A 177 6.70 3.68 -3.33
C ALA A 177 5.26 3.48 -3.81
N GLY A 178 4.33 4.14 -3.12
CA GLY A 178 2.90 3.92 -3.32
C GLY A 178 2.06 5.06 -2.75
N TYR A 179 0.80 4.80 -2.47
CA TYR A 179 -0.11 5.72 -1.81
C TYR A 179 -1.10 4.96 -0.95
N TRP A 180 -1.65 5.64 0.06
CA TRP A 180 -2.73 5.11 0.86
C TRP A 180 -4.04 5.15 0.08
N SER A 181 -4.72 4.01 0.00
CA SER A 181 -5.98 3.85 -0.72
C SER A 181 -7.05 3.24 0.20
N THR A 182 -8.28 3.69 0.05
CA THR A 182 -9.46 3.10 0.72
C THR A 182 -10.18 2.10 -0.19
N ASP A 183 -9.69 1.85 -1.41
CA ASP A 183 -10.36 0.99 -2.36
C ASP A 183 -10.60 -0.42 -1.79
N GLY A 184 -11.83 -0.90 -1.89
CA GLY A 184 -12.23 -2.18 -1.30
C GLY A 184 -12.19 -2.27 0.22
N CYS A 185 -11.99 -1.16 0.95
CA CYS A 185 -11.97 -1.09 2.41
C CYS A 185 -13.05 -0.13 2.94
N HIS A 186 -13.79 -0.55 3.97
CA HIS A 186 -14.74 0.26 4.70
C HIS A 186 -14.31 0.45 6.15
N THR A 187 -14.58 1.64 6.71
CA THR A 187 -14.23 1.97 8.09
C THR A 187 -15.49 2.19 8.91
N ASP A 188 -15.66 1.38 9.94
CA ASP A 188 -16.68 1.53 10.96
C ASP A 188 -16.03 1.96 12.27
N LEU A 189 -16.39 3.14 12.76
CA LEU A 189 -15.92 3.65 14.03
C LEU A 189 -16.78 3.11 15.18
N SER A 190 -16.16 2.42 16.13
CA SER A 190 -16.78 2.05 17.40
C SER A 190 -16.18 2.86 18.56
N ARG A 191 -16.79 2.78 19.75
CA ARG A 191 -16.39 3.58 20.92
C ARG A 191 -14.93 3.42 21.34
N ASP A 192 -14.33 2.26 21.14
CA ASP A 192 -12.95 2.01 21.59
C ASP A 192 -12.07 1.40 20.49
N GLN A 193 -12.60 1.21 19.28
CA GLN A 193 -11.89 0.55 18.18
C GLN A 193 -12.31 1.05 16.80
N PHE A 194 -11.37 1.01 15.86
CA PHE A 194 -11.65 1.11 14.43
C PHE A 194 -11.86 -0.30 13.85
N ASN A 195 -12.99 -0.51 13.21
CA ASN A 195 -13.32 -1.76 12.53
C ASN A 195 -13.16 -1.54 11.02
N CYS A 196 -12.18 -2.20 10.41
CA CYS A 196 -11.99 -2.17 8.97
C CYS A 196 -12.55 -3.44 8.34
N SER A 197 -13.35 -3.29 7.29
CA SER A 197 -13.82 -4.39 6.46
C SER A 197 -13.22 -4.26 5.07
N CYS A 198 -12.27 -5.13 4.71
CA CYS A 198 -11.54 -5.06 3.44
C CYS A 198 -11.75 -6.31 2.58
N ASN A 199 -11.88 -6.14 1.26
CA ASN A 199 -12.14 -7.23 0.31
C ASN A 199 -10.85 -7.93 -0.21
N HIS A 200 -9.72 -7.71 0.44
CA HIS A 200 -8.42 -8.24 0.03
C HIS A 200 -7.49 -8.40 1.24
N LEU A 201 -6.34 -9.06 1.05
CA LEU A 201 -5.24 -9.12 2.01
C LEU A 201 -4.07 -8.27 1.50
N SER A 202 -3.50 -7.43 2.36
CA SER A 202 -2.43 -6.49 2.03
C SER A 202 -1.78 -5.91 3.31
N PHE A 203 -1.16 -4.74 3.17
CA PHE A 203 -0.59 -3.90 4.21
C PHE A 203 -1.62 -2.83 4.61
N PHE A 204 -2.17 -2.92 5.81
CA PHE A 204 -3.25 -2.07 6.29
C PHE A 204 -2.79 -1.09 7.36
N ALA A 205 -3.41 0.08 7.38
CA ALA A 205 -3.24 1.07 8.45
C ALA A 205 -4.57 1.79 8.70
N VAL A 206 -4.67 2.41 9.87
CA VAL A 206 -5.67 3.46 10.12
C VAL A 206 -4.92 4.78 10.09
N LEU A 207 -5.28 5.68 9.16
CA LEU A 207 -4.77 7.04 9.21
C LEU A 207 -5.65 7.84 10.16
N VAL A 208 -5.04 8.45 11.18
CA VAL A 208 -5.74 9.23 12.20
C VAL A 208 -5.89 10.67 11.70
N ASN A 209 -7.11 11.21 11.80
CA ASN A 209 -7.49 12.54 11.29
C ASN A 209 -6.92 12.83 9.89
N PRO A 210 -7.23 12.00 8.88
CA PRO A 210 -6.57 12.10 7.59
C PRO A 210 -7.05 13.32 6.81
N ASP A 211 -6.09 14.05 6.24
CA ASP A 211 -6.36 15.07 5.23
C ASP A 211 -6.64 14.37 3.88
N ILE A 212 -7.81 14.65 3.32
CA ILE A 212 -8.20 14.13 2.01
C ILE A 212 -7.71 15.13 0.96
N THR A 213 -6.59 14.81 0.33
CA THR A 213 -6.12 15.56 -0.83
C THR A 213 -6.72 14.93 -2.07
N LEU A 214 -7.71 15.62 -2.65
CA LEU A 214 -8.03 15.40 -4.05
C LEU A 214 -6.82 15.88 -4.84
N ASP A 215 -6.25 15.04 -5.70
CA ASP A 215 -5.31 15.48 -6.74
C ASP A 215 -6.08 16.30 -7.81
N GLU A 216 -6.71 17.38 -7.34
CA GLU A 216 -7.03 18.52 -8.16
C GLU A 216 -5.71 19.26 -8.30
N THR A 217 -5.32 19.48 -9.54
CA THR A 217 -4.20 20.32 -9.93
C THR A 217 -4.32 21.71 -9.29
N GLN A 218 -3.90 21.83 -8.03
CA GLN A 218 -3.54 23.02 -7.31
C GLN A 218 -2.03 23.13 -7.55
N GLU A 219 -1.50 23.89 -8.49
CA GLU A 219 -1.65 25.29 -8.81
C GLU A 219 -1.23 25.45 -10.28
N ASP A 220 -2.10 25.87 -11.21
CA ASP A 220 -1.66 26.40 -12.52
C ASP A 220 -2.79 26.97 -13.40
N ASN A 221 -4.06 26.73 -13.05
CA ASN A 221 -5.17 27.14 -13.92
C ASN A 221 -5.52 28.64 -13.78
N LEU A 222 -5.32 29.23 -12.59
CA LEU A 222 -5.60 30.65 -12.37
C LEU A 222 -4.56 31.55 -13.06
N SER A 223 -3.28 31.14 -13.08
CA SER A 223 -2.22 31.86 -13.79
C SER A 223 -2.44 31.85 -15.30
N ARG A 224 -2.96 30.76 -15.87
CA ARG A 224 -3.19 30.65 -17.32
C ARG A 224 -4.29 31.60 -17.80
N ILE A 225 -5.41 31.68 -17.08
CA ILE A 225 -6.52 32.59 -17.44
C ILE A 225 -6.08 34.05 -17.24
N THR A 226 -5.38 34.38 -16.15
CA THR A 226 -4.86 35.74 -15.91
C THR A 226 -3.79 36.14 -16.94
N TYR A 227 -2.96 35.21 -17.40
CA TYR A 227 -1.96 35.47 -18.44
C TYR A 227 -2.59 35.77 -19.80
N PHE A 228 -3.59 35.00 -20.23
CA PHE A 228 -4.32 35.30 -21.47
C PHE A 228 -5.14 36.59 -21.37
N GLY A 229 -5.78 36.85 -20.22
CA GLY A 229 -6.52 38.09 -19.99
C GLY A 229 -5.64 39.33 -20.02
N SER A 230 -4.51 39.30 -19.30
CA SER A 230 -3.55 40.42 -19.26
C SER A 230 -2.87 40.67 -20.60
N GLY A 231 -2.47 39.62 -21.32
CA GLY A 231 -1.89 39.74 -22.66
C GLY A 231 -2.84 40.40 -23.67
N LEU A 232 -4.12 40.02 -23.64
CA LEU A 232 -5.13 40.60 -24.53
C LEU A 232 -5.42 42.06 -24.20
N SER A 233 -5.51 42.42 -22.91
CA SER A 233 -5.70 43.81 -22.47
C SER A 233 -4.52 44.72 -22.85
N ALA A 234 -3.28 44.23 -22.71
CA ALA A 234 -2.09 44.97 -23.10
C ALA A 234 -2.03 45.23 -24.62
N PHE A 235 -2.40 44.23 -25.43
CA PHE A 235 -2.46 44.35 -26.88
C PHE A 235 -3.48 45.42 -27.33
N PHE A 236 -4.71 45.36 -26.80
CA PHE A 236 -5.74 46.35 -27.15
C PHE A 236 -5.36 47.77 -26.69
N SER A 237 -4.71 47.89 -25.54
CA SER A 237 -4.21 49.18 -25.04
C SER A 237 -3.14 49.77 -25.98
N PHE A 238 -2.21 48.94 -26.45
CA PHE A 238 -1.17 49.37 -27.39
C PHE A 238 -1.75 49.82 -28.73
N VAL A 239 -2.69 49.05 -29.30
CA VAL A 239 -3.37 49.41 -30.56
C VAL A 239 -4.13 50.73 -30.40
N SER A 240 -4.84 50.91 -29.29
CA SER A 240 -5.59 52.14 -29.00
C SER A 240 -4.66 53.36 -28.89
N LEU A 241 -3.54 53.23 -28.18
CA LEU A 241 -2.54 54.29 -28.05
C LEU A 241 -1.91 54.64 -29.40
N PHE A 242 -1.60 53.64 -30.23
CA PHE A 242 -1.03 53.85 -31.55
C PHE A 242 -2.00 54.60 -32.47
N ILE A 243 -3.28 54.21 -32.48
CA ILE A 243 -4.33 54.91 -33.24
C ILE A 243 -4.47 56.36 -32.75
N TYR A 244 -4.53 56.57 -31.44
CA TYR A 244 -4.59 57.92 -30.85
C TYR A 244 -3.41 58.80 -31.28
N ALA A 245 -2.18 58.29 -31.19
CA ALA A 245 -0.99 59.02 -31.59
C ALA A 245 -0.99 59.36 -33.10
N ARG A 246 -1.46 58.43 -33.95
CA ARG A 246 -1.60 58.67 -35.39
C ARG A 246 -2.67 59.73 -35.71
N LEU A 247 -3.79 59.72 -34.99
CA LEU A 247 -4.86 60.71 -35.14
C LEU A 247 -4.43 62.09 -34.64
N HIS A 248 -3.77 62.16 -33.48
CA HIS A 248 -3.23 63.40 -32.94
C HIS A 248 -2.16 63.99 -33.86
N ARG A 249 -1.30 63.16 -34.47
CA ARG A 249 -0.28 63.65 -35.43
C ARG A 249 -0.90 64.13 -36.75
N ARG A 250 -2.13 63.73 -37.07
CA ARG A 250 -2.88 64.18 -38.25
C ARG A 250 -3.76 65.41 -37.98
N ARG A 251 -3.91 65.84 -36.72
CA ARG A 251 -4.40 67.18 -36.36
C ARG A 251 -3.26 68.01 -35.78
N PRO A 252 -2.31 68.51 -36.60
CA PRO A 252 -1.64 69.73 -36.24
C PRO A 252 -2.69 70.85 -36.33
N GLU A 253 -2.91 71.60 -35.25
CA GLU A 253 -3.52 72.92 -35.39
C GLU A 253 -2.69 73.82 -36.30
#